data_AF-A0A2I8VNY0-F1
#
_entry.id   AF-A0A2I8VNY0-F1
#
_cell.length_a   1.000
_cell.length_b   1.000
_cell.length_c   1.000
_cell.angle_alpha   90.00
_cell.angle_beta   90.00
_cell.angle_gamma   90.00
#
_symmetry.space_group_name_H-M   'P 1'
#
loop_
_entity.id
_entity.type
_entity.pdbx_description
1 polymer ?
#
loop_
_entity_poly.entity_id
_entity_poly.type
_entity_poly.pdbx_seq_one_letter_code
_entity_poly.pdbx_strand_id
1 'polypeptide(L)'
;MVTLDTDSMTTLHWIGVALAAVSGIVHLVLGVRFLPGAFGISFLVATVGFAAGIAAILLNYRRRLFYAVGIPFTAGQVVIFAWTVVQGINELGAIAIVDKVAQIGFIVVLVLLLQRD
;
A
#
# COMPACT_ATOMS: atom_id res chain seq x y z
N MET A 1 -3.86 26.24 6.56
CA MET A 1 -4.80 25.18 6.99
C MET A 1 -4.63 24.02 6.03
N VAL A 2 -4.46 22.80 6.51
CA VAL A 2 -4.41 21.61 5.65
C VAL A 2 -5.84 21.19 5.37
N THR A 3 -6.27 21.24 4.11
CA THR A 3 -7.64 20.93 3.68
C THR A 3 -7.62 19.79 2.68
N LEU A 4 -8.61 18.90 2.75
CA LEU A 4 -8.78 17.83 1.76
C LEU A 4 -9.19 18.44 0.41
N ASP A 5 -8.66 17.89 -0.68
CA ASP A 5 -9.02 18.24 -2.06
C ASP A 5 -9.62 16.99 -2.72
N THR A 6 -10.90 16.74 -2.40
CA THR A 6 -11.66 15.60 -2.91
C THR A 6 -12.35 15.89 -4.24
N ASP A 7 -12.54 17.16 -4.60
CA ASP A 7 -13.23 17.56 -5.84
C ASP A 7 -12.42 17.15 -7.07
N SER A 8 -11.10 17.15 -6.96
CA SER A 8 -10.18 16.67 -8.00
C SER A 8 -10.04 15.13 -8.05
N MET A 9 -10.71 14.38 -7.16
CA MET A 9 -10.58 12.93 -7.09
C MET A 9 -11.60 12.22 -7.97
N THR A 10 -11.09 11.51 -8.98
CA THR A 10 -11.89 10.56 -9.76
C THR A 10 -12.14 9.26 -9.00
N THR A 11 -13.11 8.45 -9.44
CA THR A 11 -13.38 7.10 -8.90
C THR A 11 -12.11 6.25 -8.78
N LEU A 12 -11.19 6.36 -9.74
CA LEU A 12 -9.95 5.60 -9.74
C LEU A 12 -9.04 5.97 -8.55
N HIS A 13 -9.04 7.23 -8.13
CA HIS A 13 -8.29 7.64 -6.94
C HIS A 13 -8.90 7.03 -5.67
N TRP A 14 -10.23 7.02 -5.56
CA TRP A 14 -10.94 6.42 -4.42
C TRP A 14 -10.71 4.92 -4.32
N ILE A 15 -10.71 4.20 -5.45
CA ILE A 15 -10.32 2.79 -5.49
C ILE A 15 -8.88 2.63 -4.99
N GLY A 16 -7.95 3.47 -5.45
CA GLY A 16 -6.57 3.47 -4.98
C GLY A 16 -6.45 3.68 -3.47
N VAL A 17 -7.19 4.65 -2.91
CA VAL A 17 -7.24 4.91 -1.46
C VAL A 17 -7.78 3.71 -0.70
N ALA A 18 -8.87 3.10 -1.17
CA ALA A 18 -9.48 1.93 -0.53
C ALA A 18 -8.51 0.74 -0.51
N LEU A 19 -7.85 0.44 -1.63
CA LEU A 19 -6.87 -0.64 -1.72
C LEU A 19 -5.64 -0.39 -0.85
N ALA A 20 -5.12 0.84 -0.83
CA ALA A 20 -4.04 1.23 0.07
C ALA A 20 -4.44 1.12 1.54
N ALA A 21 -5.69 1.46 1.89
CA ALA A 21 -6.19 1.35 3.25
C ALA A 21 -6.31 -0.11 3.70
N VAL A 22 -6.80 -1.01 2.83
CA VAL A 22 -6.82 -2.46 3.10
C VAL A 22 -5.41 -2.96 3.42
N SER A 23 -4.43 -2.68 2.55
CA SER A 23 -3.04 -3.10 2.77
C SER A 23 -2.46 -2.48 4.04
N GLY A 24 -2.69 -1.19 4.29
CA GLY A 24 -2.23 -0.49 5.49
C GLY A 24 -2.79 -1.11 6.78
N ILE A 25 -4.07 -1.48 6.81
CA ILE A 25 -4.68 -2.15 7.97
C ILE A 25 -4.09 -3.53 8.19
N VAL A 26 -3.90 -4.33 7.13
CA VAL A 26 -3.25 -5.64 7.26
C VAL A 26 -1.84 -5.50 7.81
N HIS A 27 -1.07 -4.54 7.29
CA HIS A 27 0.28 -4.26 7.77
C HIS A 27 0.31 -3.76 9.22
N LEU A 28 -0.69 -2.99 9.65
CA LEU A 28 -0.78 -2.59 11.05
C LEU A 28 -1.01 -3.79 11.97
N VAL A 29 -1.95 -4.67 11.61
CA VAL A 29 -2.25 -5.89 12.37
C VAL A 29 -1.03 -6.81 12.44
N LEU A 30 -0.36 -7.05 11.32
CA LEU A 30 0.87 -7.87 11.28
C LEU A 30 2.00 -7.19 12.04
N GLY A 31 2.15 -5.87 11.90
CA GLY A 31 3.15 -5.09 12.62
C GLY A 31 3.06 -5.28 14.13
N VAL A 32 1.87 -5.05 14.69
CA VAL A 32 1.62 -5.26 16.13
C VAL A 32 1.84 -6.71 16.54
N ARG A 33 1.40 -7.68 15.72
CA ARG A 33 1.53 -9.11 16.04
C ARG A 33 2.98 -9.61 16.08
N PHE A 34 3.85 -9.06 15.23
CA PHE A 34 5.24 -9.52 15.07
C PHE A 34 6.27 -8.65 15.80
N LEU A 35 5.85 -7.61 16.54
CA LEU A 35 6.75 -6.85 17.40
C LEU A 35 7.29 -7.72 18.56
N PRO A 36 8.54 -7.46 19.01
CA PRO A 36 9.48 -6.45 18.53
C PRO A 36 10.37 -6.90 17.36
N GLY A 37 10.02 -7.99 16.66
CA GLY A 37 10.84 -8.55 15.59
C GLY A 37 10.98 -7.66 14.36
N ALA A 38 12.00 -7.93 13.55
CA ALA A 38 12.28 -7.15 12.32
C ALA A 38 11.10 -7.10 11.35
N PHE A 39 10.35 -8.21 11.22
CA PHE A 39 9.11 -8.24 10.43
C PHE A 39 8.03 -7.33 11.02
N GLY A 40 7.86 -7.30 12.35
CA GLY A 40 6.90 -6.39 13.00
C GLY A 40 7.22 -4.94 12.69
N ILE A 41 8.50 -4.55 12.83
CA ILE A 41 8.96 -3.19 12.51
C ILE A 41 8.75 -2.87 11.02
N SER A 42 9.10 -3.78 10.11
CA SER A 42 8.95 -3.52 8.67
C SER A 42 7.48 -3.37 8.24
N PHE A 43 6.57 -4.15 8.82
CA PHE A 43 5.13 -3.99 8.58
C PHE A 43 4.60 -2.66 9.13
N LEU A 44 5.08 -2.18 10.28
CA LEU A 44 4.71 -0.85 10.80
C LEU A 44 5.24 0.28 9.90
N VAL A 45 6.46 0.16 9.40
CA VAL A 45 6.99 1.10 8.40
C VAL A 45 6.11 1.12 7.14
N ALA A 46 5.69 -0.06 6.67
CA ALA A 46 4.80 -0.14 5.53
C ALA A 46 3.42 0.49 5.79
N THR A 47 2.89 0.31 7.00
CA THR A 47 1.64 0.97 7.45
C THR A 47 1.74 2.48 7.32
N VAL A 48 2.84 3.07 7.81
CA VAL A 48 3.12 4.50 7.69
C VAL A 48 3.24 4.91 6.22
N GLY A 49 3.90 4.09 5.38
CA GLY A 49 4.00 4.31 3.94
C GLY A 49 2.64 4.40 3.24
N PHE A 50 1.74 3.44 3.50
CA PHE A 50 0.38 3.47 2.94
C PHE A 50 -0.44 4.66 3.46
N ALA A 51 -0.37 4.96 4.77
CA ALA A 51 -1.06 6.10 5.34
C ALA A 51 -0.56 7.44 4.76
N ALA A 52 0.75 7.58 4.59
CA ALA A 52 1.36 8.76 3.96
C ALA A 52 0.93 8.90 2.49
N GLY A 53 0.88 7.80 1.75
CA GLY A 53 0.37 7.77 0.38
C GLY A 53 -1.09 8.22 0.30
N ILE A 54 -1.96 7.66 1.14
CA ILE A 54 -3.38 8.06 1.23
C ILE A 54 -3.50 9.55 1.52
N ALA A 55 -2.79 10.05 2.54
CA ALA A 55 -2.80 11.45 2.91
C ALA A 55 -2.35 12.35 1.74
N ALA A 56 -1.26 11.99 1.05
CA ALA A 56 -0.77 12.74 -0.09
C ALA A 56 -1.79 12.82 -1.23
N ILE A 57 -2.50 11.73 -1.52
CA ILE A 57 -3.54 11.75 -2.55
C ILE A 57 -4.74 12.62 -2.13
N LEU A 58 -5.23 12.46 -0.90
CA LEU A 58 -6.36 13.23 -0.38
C LEU A 58 -6.08 14.74 -0.28
N LEU A 59 -4.82 15.12 -0.05
CA LEU A 59 -4.37 16.51 0.03
C LEU A 59 -3.91 17.09 -1.31
N ASN A 60 -4.05 16.32 -2.39
CA ASN A 60 -3.52 16.67 -3.72
C ASN A 60 -2.02 17.04 -3.71
N TYR A 61 -1.26 16.41 -2.80
CA TYR A 61 0.16 16.67 -2.62
C TYR A 61 0.99 15.80 -3.54
N ARG A 62 1.50 16.38 -4.64
CA ARG A 62 2.42 15.73 -5.60
C ARG A 62 1.92 14.33 -6.03
N ARG A 63 0.63 14.20 -6.33
CA ARG A 63 -0.03 12.90 -6.62
C ARG A 63 0.78 12.01 -7.57
N ARG A 64 1.23 12.57 -8.70
CA ARG A 64 2.05 11.87 -9.70
C ARG A 64 3.34 11.26 -9.12
N LEU A 65 4.02 11.96 -8.21
CA LEU A 65 5.19 11.42 -7.50
C LEU A 65 4.79 10.25 -6.60
N PHE A 66 3.69 10.39 -5.85
CA PHE A 66 3.18 9.34 -4.98
C PHE A 66 2.72 8.09 -5.73
N TYR A 67 2.19 8.23 -6.95
CA TYR A 67 1.94 7.09 -7.82
C TYR A 67 3.26 6.40 -8.21
N ALA A 68 4.23 7.19 -8.70
CA ALA A 68 5.50 6.68 -9.18
C ALA A 68 6.31 5.96 -8.10
N VAL A 69 6.30 6.44 -6.85
CA VAL A 69 6.99 5.76 -5.72
C VAL A 69 6.14 4.66 -5.08
N GLY A 70 4.81 4.79 -5.10
CA GLY A 70 3.89 3.78 -4.57
C GLY A 70 3.96 2.45 -5.33
N ILE A 71 4.22 2.50 -6.64
CA ILE A 71 4.41 1.31 -7.50
C ILE A 71 5.60 0.46 -7.00
N PRO A 72 6.86 0.93 -7.00
CA PRO A 72 8.00 0.13 -6.54
C PRO A 72 7.91 -0.20 -5.04
N PHE A 73 7.36 0.69 -4.22
CA PHE A 73 7.14 0.43 -2.79
C PHE A 73 6.23 -0.79 -2.57
N THR A 74 5.12 -0.88 -3.31
CA THR A 74 4.16 -1.98 -3.18
C THR A 74 4.67 -3.23 -3.88
N ALA A 75 5.24 -3.11 -5.08
CA ALA A 75 5.79 -4.23 -5.83
C ALA A 75 6.93 -4.92 -5.06
N GLY A 76 7.80 -4.15 -4.41
CA GLY A 76 8.86 -4.69 -3.56
C GLY A 76 8.33 -5.59 -2.45
N GLN A 77 7.22 -5.20 -1.81
CA GLN A 77 6.57 -6.03 -0.77
C GLN A 77 6.00 -7.33 -1.35
N VAL A 78 5.36 -7.27 -2.52
CA VAL A 78 4.86 -8.48 -3.21
C VAL A 78 6.00 -9.44 -3.53
N VAL A 79 7.11 -8.92 -4.08
CA VAL A 79 8.30 -9.73 -4.42
C VAL A 79 8.94 -10.33 -3.17
N ILE A 80 9.16 -9.53 -2.11
CA ILE A 80 9.73 -10.01 -0.85
C ILE A 80 8.84 -11.08 -0.23
N PHE A 81 7.51 -10.90 -0.25
CA PHE A 81 6.58 -11.91 0.22
C PHE A 81 6.68 -13.20 -0.59
N ALA A 82 6.62 -13.12 -1.92
CA ALA A 82 6.73 -14.29 -2.79
C ALA A 82 8.05 -15.04 -2.55
N TRP A 83 9.17 -14.31 -2.42
CA TRP A 83 10.46 -14.87 -2.10
C TRP A 83 10.45 -15.60 -0.75
N THR A 84 9.93 -14.96 0.30
CA THR A 84 9.89 -15.54 1.65
C THR A 84 8.94 -16.73 1.78
N VAL A 85 7.89 -16.80 0.95
CA VAL A 85 7.03 -17.99 0.83
C VAL A 85 7.81 -19.17 0.25
N VAL A 86 8.58 -18.96 -0.83
CA VAL A 86 9.43 -20.01 -1.43
C VAL A 86 10.49 -20.51 -0.45
N GLN A 87 11.01 -19.63 0.41
CA GLN A 87 11.98 -19.99 1.45
C GLN A 87 11.33 -20.65 2.69
N GLY A 88 10.01 -20.84 2.72
CA GLY A 88 9.30 -21.41 3.87
C GLY A 88 9.27 -20.52 5.12
N ILE A 89 9.56 -19.22 4.97
CA ILE A 89 9.54 -18.24 6.07
C ILE A 89 8.13 -17.72 6.32
N ASN A 90 7.36 -17.51 5.24
CA ASN A 90 5.97 -17.04 5.28
C ASN A 90 5.02 -18.08 4.66
N GLU A 91 3.77 -18.07 5.11
CA GLU A 91 2.73 -18.96 4.60
C GLU A 91 1.70 -18.20 3.75
N LEU A 92 1.09 -18.91 2.79
CA LEU A 92 -0.06 -18.43 2.03
C LEU A 92 -1.35 -18.57 2.85
N GLY A 93 -1.47 -17.74 3.89
CA GLY A 93 -2.70 -17.60 4.67
C GLY A 93 -3.72 -16.67 3.99
N ALA A 94 -4.99 -16.77 4.39
CA ALA A 94 -6.07 -15.95 3.85
C ALA A 94 -5.78 -14.43 3.94
N ILE A 95 -5.24 -13.97 5.07
CA ILE A 95 -4.87 -12.55 5.27
C ILE A 95 -3.79 -12.12 4.27
N ALA A 96 -2.78 -12.96 4.04
CA ALA A 96 -1.72 -12.67 3.09
C ALA A 96 -2.27 -12.62 1.66
N ILE A 97 -3.17 -13.53 1.28
CA ILE A 97 -3.81 -13.51 -0.04
C ILE A 97 -4.61 -12.22 -0.24
N VAL A 98 -5.43 -11.82 0.74
CA VAL A 98 -6.22 -10.59 0.68
C VAL A 98 -5.33 -9.36 0.47
N ASP A 99 -4.25 -9.24 1.25
CA ASP A 99 -3.30 -8.15 1.09
C ASP A 99 -2.62 -8.17 -0.28
N LYS A 100 -2.19 -9.33 -0.79
CA LYS A 100 -1.53 -9.40 -2.10
C LYS A 100 -2.47 -9.07 -3.26
N VAL A 101 -3.73 -9.48 -3.19
CA VAL A 101 -4.75 -9.06 -4.17
C VAL A 101 -4.96 -7.55 -4.12
N ALA A 102 -5.07 -6.98 -2.92
CA ALA A 102 -5.20 -5.52 -2.75
C ALA A 102 -3.98 -4.77 -3.32
N GLN A 103 -2.77 -5.27 -3.05
CA GLN A 103 -1.51 -4.71 -3.54
C GLN A 103 -1.38 -4.77 -5.07
N ILE A 104 -1.72 -5.90 -5.69
CA ILE A 104 -1.68 -6.03 -7.15
C ILE A 104 -2.70 -5.07 -7.79
N GLY A 105 -3.94 -5.03 -7.27
CA GLY A 105 -4.94 -4.07 -7.73
C GLY A 105 -4.49 -2.62 -7.54
N PHE A 106 -3.84 -2.31 -6.42
CA PHE A 106 -3.34 -0.97 -6.12
C PHE A 106 -2.25 -0.57 -7.12
N ILE A 107 -1.31 -1.46 -7.44
CA ILE A 107 -0.27 -1.22 -8.46
C ILE A 107 -0.92 -0.89 -9.81
N VAL A 108 -1.91 -1.66 -10.24
CA VAL A 108 -2.64 -1.40 -11.50
C VAL A 108 -3.27 -0.01 -11.48
N VAL A 109 -3.95 0.35 -10.39
CA VAL A 109 -4.55 1.69 -10.22
C VAL A 109 -3.49 2.79 -10.30
N LEU A 110 -2.36 2.65 -9.61
CA LEU A 110 -1.29 3.64 -9.65
C LEU A 110 -0.68 3.80 -11.04
N VAL A 111 -0.50 2.71 -11.79
CA VAL A 111 0.00 2.76 -13.18
C VAL A 111 -0.99 3.53 -14.05
N LEU A 112 -2.29 3.24 -13.95
CA LEU A 112 -3.32 3.93 -14.73
C LEU A 112 -3.40 5.42 -14.39
N LEU A 113 -3.31 5.78 -13.10
CA LEU A 113 -3.24 7.18 -12.67
C LEU A 113 -1.98 7.87 -13.18
N LEU A 114 -0.82 7.21 -13.11
CA LEU A 114 0.45 7.75 -13.60
C LEU A 114 0.47 7.95 -15.12
N GLN A 115 -0.29 7.16 -15.88
CA GLN A 115 -0.41 7.35 -17.32
C GLN A 115 -1.37 8.49 -17.69
N ARG A 116 -2.37 8.76 -16.85
CA ARG A 116 -3.45 9.72 -17.14
C ARG A 116 -3.17 11.13 -16.63
N ASP A 117 -2.60 11.26 -15.42
CA ASP A 117 -2.48 12.52 -14.68
C ASP A 117 -1.07 13.14 -14.85
#